data_AF-A0A960UNR7-F1
#
_entry.id   AF-A0A960UNR7-F1
#
_cell.length_a   1.000
_cell.length_b   1.000
_cell.length_c   1.000
_cell.angle_alpha   90.00
_cell.angle_beta   90.00
_cell.angle_gamma   90.00
#
_symmetry.space_group_name_H-M   'P 1'
#
loop_
_entity.id
_entity.type
_entity.pdbx_description
1 polymer ?
#
loop_
_entity_poly.entity_id
_entity_poly.type
_entity_poly.pdbx_seq_one_letter_code
_entity_poly.pdbx_strand_id
1 'polypeptide(L)'
;MRIPCLLVSILLLQCNNIPERTFAPPADGVYLAASELDGLYASYSGILKDYVRQGDVDYEHLCKDPDFGRVMNGFRAVDSSTIQTRAQGLAFWINAYNAFTLDVICQGYPVESINDLHGAGGHYSSVLLGRTIWQAYKFPIGSQEFTLDQIEHKILRKKYSDFRIHAGIVCASKSCPLLRSEAFVPQRIDAQLDDQMEQFLA
;
A
#
# COMPACT_ATOMS: atom_id res chain seq x y z
N MET A 1 23.28 30.66 -47.86
CA MET A 1 23.86 31.30 -46.66
C MET A 1 22.78 31.36 -45.59
N ARG A 2 23.10 30.90 -44.37
CA ARG A 2 22.27 30.81 -43.14
C ARG A 2 21.48 29.50 -42.92
N ILE A 3 21.73 28.96 -41.73
CA ILE A 3 21.38 27.69 -41.09
C ILE A 3 19.93 27.73 -40.58
N PRO A 4 19.27 26.59 -40.31
CA PRO A 4 18.75 26.46 -38.95
C PRO A 4 19.02 25.11 -38.29
N CYS A 5 19.55 25.25 -37.08
CA CYS A 5 19.42 24.46 -35.86
C CYS A 5 18.91 23.03 -35.97
N LEU A 6 19.82 22.10 -35.65
CA LEU A 6 19.52 20.94 -34.81
C LEU A 6 18.67 21.39 -33.61
N LEU A 7 17.37 21.09 -33.65
CA LEU A 7 16.54 20.99 -32.46
C LEU A 7 16.43 19.51 -32.13
N VAL A 8 17.34 19.08 -31.26
CA VAL A 8 17.18 17.87 -30.46
C VAL A 8 15.91 18.06 -29.64
N SER A 9 14.79 17.58 -30.16
CA SER A 9 13.58 17.42 -29.36
C SER A 9 13.80 16.19 -28.49
N ILE A 10 14.48 16.40 -27.36
CA ILE A 10 14.41 15.50 -26.23
C ILE A 10 12.95 15.52 -25.80
N LEU A 11 12.17 14.56 -26.29
CA LEU A 11 10.94 14.16 -25.64
C LEU A 11 11.35 13.62 -24.26
N LEU A 12 11.44 14.52 -23.28
CA LEU A 12 11.29 14.16 -21.88
C LEU A 12 9.86 13.66 -21.73
N LEU A 13 9.62 12.40 -22.09
CA LEU A 13 8.42 11.68 -21.68
C LEU A 13 8.40 11.74 -20.16
N GLN A 14 7.49 12.53 -19.63
CA GLN A 14 7.20 12.63 -18.22
C GLN A 14 6.85 11.22 -17.72
N CYS A 15 7.76 10.56 -17.01
CA CYS A 15 7.44 9.40 -16.18
C CYS A 15 6.61 9.78 -14.92
N ASN A 16 5.96 10.94 -14.91
CA ASN A 16 5.50 11.62 -13.68
C ASN A 16 3.98 11.82 -13.58
N ASN A 17 3.16 11.18 -14.42
CA ASN A 17 1.70 11.38 -14.39
C ASN A 17 0.96 10.32 -13.56
N ILE A 18 1.53 9.93 -12.43
CA ILE A 18 0.75 9.26 -11.38
C ILE A 18 0.28 10.38 -10.44
N PRO A 19 -1.02 10.72 -10.42
CA PRO A 19 -1.52 11.78 -9.55
C PRO A 19 -1.40 11.32 -8.09
N GLU A 20 -0.42 11.88 -7.38
CA GLU A 20 -0.29 11.69 -5.94
C GLU A 20 -1.58 12.20 -5.27
N ARG A 21 -2.36 11.32 -4.62
CA ARG A 21 -3.46 11.80 -3.77
C ARG A 21 -2.83 12.61 -2.64
N THR A 22 -2.97 13.93 -2.69
CA THR A 22 -2.44 14.83 -1.68
C THR A 22 -3.14 14.57 -0.34
N PHE A 23 -2.42 13.96 0.58
CA PHE A 23 -2.83 13.89 1.97
C PHE A 23 -2.62 15.25 2.61
N ALA A 24 -3.68 15.80 3.19
CA ALA A 24 -3.56 16.90 4.14
C ALA A 24 -3.41 16.29 5.55
N PRO A 25 -2.34 16.64 6.31
CA PRO A 25 -2.24 16.24 7.70
C PRO A 25 -3.44 16.75 8.50
N PRO A 26 -3.78 16.11 9.65
CA PRO A 26 -4.86 16.56 10.52
C PRO A 26 -4.74 18.06 10.83
N ALA A 27 -5.84 18.80 10.67
CA ALA A 27 -5.84 20.26 10.80
C ALA A 27 -5.48 20.74 12.21
N ASP A 28 -5.72 19.91 13.22
CA ASP A 28 -5.36 20.11 14.63
C ASP A 28 -3.95 19.59 14.96
N GLY A 29 -3.26 18.96 14.00
CA GLY A 29 -1.95 18.34 14.19
C GLY A 29 -1.98 17.08 15.07
N VAL A 30 -3.17 16.55 15.39
CA VAL A 30 -3.31 15.38 16.26
C VAL A 30 -3.33 14.11 15.41
N TYR A 31 -2.31 13.29 15.60
CA TYR A 31 -2.18 11.98 14.97
C TYR A 31 -2.77 10.89 15.88
N LEU A 32 -3.34 9.84 15.28
CA LEU A 32 -3.90 8.68 15.97
C LEU A 32 -2.80 7.88 16.65
N ALA A 33 -2.98 7.58 17.94
CA ALA A 33 -2.09 6.70 18.68
C ALA A 33 -2.43 5.22 18.42
N ALA A 34 -1.48 4.34 18.72
CA ALA A 34 -1.66 2.89 18.59
C ALA A 34 -2.85 2.33 19.40
N SER A 35 -3.24 2.98 20.49
CA SER A 35 -4.40 2.63 21.31
C SER A 35 -5.75 2.93 20.64
N GLU A 36 -5.76 3.70 19.57
CA GLU A 36 -6.97 4.15 18.86
C GLU A 36 -7.21 3.38 17.56
N LEU A 37 -6.35 2.41 17.23
CA LEU A 37 -6.37 1.70 15.96
C LEU A 37 -7.52 0.70 15.82
N ASP A 38 -8.16 0.29 16.93
CA ASP A 38 -9.27 -0.67 16.88
C ASP A 38 -10.43 -0.16 15.99
N GLY A 39 -10.76 1.13 16.06
CA GLY A 39 -11.78 1.74 15.22
C GLY A 39 -11.37 1.83 13.74
N LEU A 40 -10.10 2.09 13.48
CA LEU A 40 -9.54 2.11 12.13
C LEU A 40 -9.55 0.70 11.51
N TYR A 41 -9.14 -0.31 12.27
CA TYR A 41 -9.17 -1.72 11.83
C TYR A 41 -10.58 -2.23 11.61
N ALA A 42 -11.55 -1.83 12.43
CA ALA A 42 -12.96 -2.16 12.22
C ALA A 42 -13.49 -1.53 10.92
N SER A 43 -13.19 -0.26 10.68
CA SER A 43 -13.56 0.44 9.44
C SER A 43 -12.93 -0.20 8.20
N TYR A 44 -11.63 -0.53 8.28
CA TYR A 44 -10.94 -1.22 7.20
C TYR A 44 -11.47 -2.64 6.96
N SER A 45 -11.80 -3.36 8.03
CA SER A 45 -12.44 -4.69 7.91
C SER A 45 -13.80 -4.59 7.22
N GLY A 46 -14.57 -3.52 7.43
CA GLY A 46 -15.80 -3.23 6.69
C GLY A 46 -15.55 -3.15 5.19
N ILE A 47 -14.59 -2.30 4.78
CA ILE A 47 -14.17 -2.17 3.38
C ILE A 47 -13.74 -3.52 2.79
N LEU A 48 -12.85 -4.24 3.48
CA LEU A 48 -12.36 -5.54 2.98
C LEU A 48 -13.51 -6.55 2.85
N LYS A 49 -14.43 -6.57 3.81
CA LYS A 49 -15.60 -7.45 3.76
C LYS A 49 -16.58 -7.06 2.66
N ASP A 50 -16.67 -5.80 2.26
CA ASP A 50 -17.56 -5.39 1.18
C ASP A 50 -16.97 -5.73 -0.19
N TYR A 51 -15.66 -5.53 -0.37
CA TYR A 51 -15.01 -5.58 -1.69
C TYR A 51 -14.08 -6.77 -1.94
N VAL A 52 -13.77 -7.61 -0.95
CA VAL A 52 -12.86 -8.75 -1.12
C VAL A 52 -13.59 -10.09 -0.99
N ARG A 53 -13.56 -10.92 -2.03
CA ARG A 53 -14.16 -12.26 -2.04
C ARG A 53 -13.13 -13.27 -2.49
N GLN A 54 -12.78 -14.22 -1.62
CA GLN A 54 -11.78 -15.27 -1.93
C GLN A 54 -10.44 -14.69 -2.46
N GLY A 55 -10.04 -13.51 -1.96
CA GLY A 55 -8.84 -12.80 -2.40
C GLY A 55 -9.02 -11.89 -3.61
N ASP A 56 -10.09 -12.04 -4.38
CA ASP A 56 -10.43 -11.14 -5.49
C ASP A 56 -11.02 -9.83 -4.96
N VAL A 57 -10.58 -8.71 -5.53
CA VAL A 57 -11.00 -7.37 -5.12
C VAL A 57 -11.87 -6.73 -6.21
N ASP A 58 -13.04 -6.24 -5.81
CA ASP A 58 -13.91 -5.43 -6.66
C ASP A 58 -13.40 -3.99 -6.75
N TYR A 59 -12.36 -3.78 -7.56
CA TYR A 59 -11.76 -2.46 -7.77
C TYR A 59 -12.73 -1.46 -8.41
N GLU A 60 -13.70 -1.92 -9.22
CA GLU A 60 -14.64 -1.02 -9.87
C GLU A 60 -15.46 -0.20 -8.87
N HIS A 61 -15.87 -0.85 -7.77
CA HIS A 61 -16.66 -0.22 -6.72
C HIS A 61 -15.78 0.33 -5.59
N LEU A 62 -14.75 -0.41 -5.16
CA LEU A 62 -13.82 0.03 -4.10
C LEU A 62 -13.23 1.42 -4.39
N CYS A 63 -12.78 1.64 -5.62
CA CYS A 63 -12.07 2.87 -5.98
C CYS A 63 -12.99 4.12 -6.01
N LYS A 64 -14.31 3.92 -5.99
CA LYS A 64 -15.34 4.96 -5.93
C LYS A 64 -15.89 5.15 -4.51
N ASP A 65 -15.54 4.28 -3.56
CA ASP A 65 -16.07 4.33 -2.20
C ASP A 65 -15.40 5.46 -1.38
N PRO A 66 -16.18 6.45 -0.89
CA PRO A 66 -15.63 7.51 -0.04
C PRO A 66 -15.15 7.00 1.33
N ASP A 67 -15.69 5.90 1.86
CA ASP A 67 -15.23 5.28 3.10
C ASP A 67 -13.82 4.69 2.95
N PHE A 68 -13.47 4.18 1.77
CA PHE A 68 -12.10 3.75 1.52
C PHE A 68 -11.12 4.93 1.62
N GLY A 69 -11.49 6.09 1.08
CA GLY A 69 -10.71 7.33 1.25
C GLY A 69 -10.54 7.75 2.72
N ARG A 70 -11.59 7.61 3.54
CA ARG A 70 -11.52 7.86 4.99
C ARG A 70 -10.56 6.90 5.69
N VAL A 71 -10.60 5.62 5.36
CA VAL A 71 -9.68 4.61 5.89
C VAL A 71 -8.23 4.93 5.51
N MET A 72 -7.96 5.34 4.26
CA MET A 72 -6.61 5.73 3.84
C MET A 72 -6.10 6.94 4.65
N ASN A 73 -6.94 7.94 4.87
CA ASN A 73 -6.57 9.09 5.71
C ASN A 73 -6.33 8.67 7.16
N GLY A 74 -7.08 7.70 7.68
CA GLY A 74 -6.85 7.11 8.99
C GLY A 74 -5.46 6.48 9.10
N PHE A 75 -5.04 5.65 8.15
CA PHE A 75 -3.69 5.07 8.14
C PHE A 75 -2.59 6.13 8.03
N ARG A 76 -2.81 7.17 7.22
CA ARG A 76 -1.85 8.27 7.06
C ARG A 76 -1.72 9.14 8.31
N ALA A 77 -2.79 9.23 9.10
CA ALA A 77 -2.83 9.99 10.34
C ALA A 77 -2.31 9.23 11.57
N VAL A 78 -1.70 8.05 11.43
CA VAL A 78 -1.17 7.31 12.60
C VAL A 78 0.22 7.81 12.99
N ASP A 79 0.42 8.12 14.27
CA ASP A 79 1.76 8.29 14.84
C ASP A 79 2.39 6.93 15.11
N SER A 80 3.17 6.46 14.12
CA SER A 80 3.84 5.17 14.20
C SER A 80 4.85 5.04 15.36
N SER A 81 5.27 6.14 16.00
CA SER A 81 6.16 6.08 17.17
C SER A 81 5.46 5.54 18.42
N THR A 82 4.12 5.61 18.47
CA THR A 82 3.30 5.08 19.57
C THR A 82 3.12 3.56 19.50
N ILE A 83 3.59 2.92 18.43
CA ILE A 83 3.50 1.46 18.23
C ILE A 83 4.65 0.78 18.97
N GLN A 84 4.34 0.26 20.17
CA GLN A 84 5.34 -0.27 21.09
C GLN A 84 5.48 -1.78 21.03
N THR A 85 4.38 -2.51 20.87
CA THR A 85 4.41 -3.98 20.90
C THR A 85 4.63 -4.59 19.52
N ARG A 86 5.19 -5.80 19.50
CA ARG A 86 5.34 -6.59 18.28
C ARG A 86 4.00 -6.82 17.57
N ALA A 87 2.95 -7.13 18.33
CA ALA A 87 1.63 -7.42 17.79
C ALA A 87 0.98 -6.18 17.14
N GLN A 88 1.03 -5.03 17.82
CA GLN A 88 0.60 -3.75 17.23
C GLN A 88 1.39 -3.41 15.97
N GLY A 89 2.70 -3.65 16.01
CA GLY A 89 3.61 -3.46 14.90
C GLY A 89 3.22 -4.25 13.66
N LEU A 90 3.11 -5.57 13.79
CA LEU A 90 2.70 -6.42 12.68
C LEU A 90 1.32 -6.02 12.13
N ALA A 91 0.32 -5.89 13.01
CA ALA A 91 -1.04 -5.56 12.58
C ALA A 91 -1.08 -4.24 11.81
N PHE A 92 -0.47 -3.18 12.34
CA PHE A 92 -0.45 -1.88 11.68
C PHE A 92 0.28 -1.92 10.35
N TRP A 93 1.54 -2.37 10.32
CA TRP A 93 2.36 -2.26 9.11
C TRP A 93 1.87 -3.15 7.98
N ILE A 94 1.33 -4.32 8.30
CA ILE A 94 0.75 -5.18 7.27
C ILE A 94 -0.55 -4.58 6.72
N ASN A 95 -1.43 -4.08 7.59
CA ASN A 95 -2.66 -3.43 7.15
C ASN A 95 -2.36 -2.18 6.31
N ALA A 96 -1.42 -1.33 6.74
CA ALA A 96 -1.02 -0.14 6.00
C ALA A 96 -0.45 -0.50 4.62
N TYR A 97 0.40 -1.52 4.53
CA TYR A 97 0.92 -2.01 3.24
C TYR A 97 -0.20 -2.45 2.31
N ASN A 98 -1.12 -3.29 2.78
CA ASN A 98 -2.22 -3.80 1.97
C ASN A 98 -3.18 -2.68 1.54
N ALA A 99 -3.54 -1.79 2.48
CA ALA A 99 -4.37 -0.62 2.24
C ALA A 99 -3.79 0.30 1.16
N PHE A 100 -2.51 0.65 1.28
CA PHE A 100 -1.84 1.50 0.30
C PHE A 100 -1.63 0.80 -1.03
N THR A 101 -1.43 -0.51 -1.07
CA THR A 101 -1.42 -1.27 -2.32
C THR A 101 -2.75 -1.15 -3.06
N LEU A 102 -3.88 -1.27 -2.35
CA LEU A 102 -5.20 -1.03 -2.94
C LEU A 102 -5.35 0.42 -3.44
N ASP A 103 -4.86 1.41 -2.69
CA ASP A 103 -4.92 2.82 -3.07
C ASP A 103 -4.11 3.11 -4.35
N VAL A 104 -2.91 2.51 -4.49
CA VAL A 104 -2.10 2.59 -5.72
C VAL A 104 -2.89 2.09 -6.93
N ILE A 105 -3.53 0.92 -6.81
CA ILE A 105 -4.33 0.34 -7.90
C ILE A 105 -5.50 1.26 -8.23
N CYS A 106 -6.19 1.79 -7.22
CA CYS A 106 -7.29 2.71 -7.43
C CYS A 106 -6.90 4.05 -8.05
N GLN A 107 -5.66 4.51 -7.86
CA GLN A 107 -5.15 5.71 -8.53
C GLN A 107 -4.89 5.50 -10.02
N GLY A 108 -4.63 4.25 -10.43
CA GLY A 108 -4.43 3.88 -11.83
C GLY A 108 -5.65 3.29 -12.53
N TYR A 109 -6.71 2.96 -11.79
CA TYR A 109 -7.86 2.21 -12.31
C TYR A 109 -8.64 2.97 -13.42
N PRO A 110 -9.11 2.29 -14.49
CA PRO A 110 -8.98 0.87 -14.77
C PRO A 110 -7.58 0.50 -15.32
N VAL A 111 -7.02 -0.59 -14.80
CA VAL A 111 -5.78 -1.22 -15.32
C VAL A 111 -5.98 -2.71 -15.53
N GLU A 112 -5.36 -3.25 -16.57
CA GLU A 112 -5.37 -4.70 -16.83
C GLU A 112 -4.39 -5.43 -15.91
N SER A 113 -3.27 -4.79 -15.55
CA SER A 113 -2.27 -5.32 -14.64
C SER A 113 -1.65 -4.22 -13.79
N ILE A 114 -1.37 -4.51 -12.52
CA ILE A 114 -0.61 -3.60 -11.67
C ILE A 114 0.80 -3.35 -12.23
N ASN A 115 1.33 -4.27 -13.05
CA ASN A 115 2.60 -4.07 -13.72
C ASN A 115 2.55 -2.97 -14.79
N ASP A 116 1.36 -2.62 -15.29
CA ASP A 116 1.17 -1.56 -16.28
C ASP A 116 1.28 -0.17 -15.64
N LEU A 117 1.24 -0.10 -14.30
CA LEU A 117 1.49 1.10 -13.53
C LEU A 117 3.00 1.42 -13.40
N HIS A 118 3.87 0.54 -13.89
CA HIS A 118 5.31 0.82 -13.95
C HIS A 118 5.64 1.88 -15.01
N GLY A 119 6.66 2.70 -14.72
CA GLY A 119 7.11 3.75 -15.65
C GLY A 119 7.55 3.21 -17.02
N ALA A 120 7.63 4.11 -18.00
CA ALA A 120 8.03 3.80 -19.38
C ALA A 120 9.32 2.94 -19.41
N GLY A 121 9.23 1.73 -19.97
CA GLY A 121 10.29 0.70 -19.99
C GLY A 121 9.90 -0.63 -19.32
N GLY A 122 8.73 -0.69 -18.67
CA GLY A 122 8.21 -1.92 -18.06
C GLY A 122 8.89 -2.29 -16.73
N HIS A 123 8.51 -3.44 -16.16
CA HIS A 123 8.98 -3.90 -14.85
C HIS A 123 10.52 -3.98 -14.76
N TYR A 124 11.20 -4.51 -15.77
CA TYR A 124 12.65 -4.67 -15.76
C TYR A 124 13.40 -3.33 -15.65
N SER A 125 13.03 -2.34 -16.48
CA SER A 125 13.62 -1.00 -16.40
C SER A 125 13.23 -0.27 -15.13
N SER A 126 12.01 -0.50 -14.62
CA SER A 126 11.54 0.10 -13.36
C SER A 126 12.27 -0.45 -12.14
N VAL A 127 12.55 -1.75 -12.09
CA VAL A 127 13.37 -2.38 -11.04
C VAL A 127 14.80 -1.83 -11.07
N LEU A 128 15.42 -1.75 -12.25
CA LEU A 128 16.79 -1.23 -12.39
C LEU A 128 16.93 0.24 -12.01
N LEU A 129 15.89 1.04 -12.22
CA LEU A 129 15.88 2.47 -11.91
C LEU A 129 15.33 2.80 -10.51
N GLY A 130 14.90 1.80 -9.73
CA GLY A 130 14.26 2.04 -8.44
C GLY A 130 12.90 2.75 -8.56
N ARG A 131 12.20 2.58 -9.69
CA ARG A 131 10.94 3.23 -10.06
C ARG A 131 9.76 2.26 -10.10
N THR A 132 9.87 1.14 -9.40
CA THR A 132 8.72 0.25 -9.24
C THR A 132 7.61 0.99 -8.49
N ILE A 133 6.35 0.59 -8.65
CA ILE A 133 5.25 1.23 -7.89
C ILE A 133 5.48 1.13 -6.37
N TRP A 134 6.22 0.10 -5.92
CA TRP A 134 6.59 -0.07 -4.53
C TRP A 134 7.63 0.94 -4.02
N GLN A 135 8.38 1.57 -4.93
CA GLN A 135 9.43 2.55 -4.62
C GLN A 135 9.06 3.97 -5.02
N ALA A 136 8.16 4.13 -5.99
CA ALA A 136 7.75 5.42 -6.54
C ALA A 136 6.73 6.14 -5.65
N TYR A 137 5.75 5.41 -5.11
CA TYR A 137 4.70 6.01 -4.27
C TYR A 137 5.19 6.21 -2.85
N LYS A 138 4.91 7.40 -2.32
CA LYS A 138 5.15 7.76 -0.94
C LYS A 138 3.84 7.97 -0.21
N PHE A 139 3.75 7.38 0.96
CA PHE A 139 2.60 7.49 1.84
C PHE A 139 3.05 8.17 3.13
N PRO A 140 2.44 9.32 3.48
CA PRO A 140 2.66 9.88 4.80
C PRO A 140 2.05 8.93 5.83
N ILE A 141 2.79 8.63 6.89
CA ILE A 141 2.30 8.02 8.12
C ILE A 141 2.84 8.87 9.26
N GLY A 142 1.96 9.65 9.88
CA GLY A 142 2.38 10.63 10.85
C GLY A 142 3.17 11.75 10.17
N SER A 143 4.32 12.09 10.75
CA SER A 143 5.25 13.09 10.22
C SER A 143 6.30 12.53 9.24
N GLN A 144 6.23 11.23 8.91
CA GLN A 144 7.21 10.56 8.05
C GLN A 144 6.56 10.06 6.76
N GLU A 145 7.36 9.95 5.70
CA GLU A 145 6.94 9.33 4.45
C GLU A 145 7.54 7.94 4.31
N PHE A 146 6.72 6.99 3.87
CA PHE A 146 7.13 5.62 3.61
C PHE A 146 6.73 5.18 2.21
N THR A 147 7.59 4.42 1.54
CA THR A 147 7.19 3.65 0.36
C THR A 147 6.76 2.24 0.77
N LEU A 148 6.02 1.53 -0.09
CA LEU A 148 5.68 0.13 0.16
C LEU A 148 6.94 -0.74 0.35
N ASP A 149 7.97 -0.52 -0.46
CA ASP A 149 9.29 -1.17 -0.33
C ASP A 149 9.92 -0.93 1.05
N GLN A 150 9.83 0.29 1.57
CA GLN A 150 10.35 0.60 2.90
C GLN A 150 9.55 -0.10 4.00
N ILE A 151 8.21 -0.10 3.89
CA ILE A 151 7.35 -0.83 4.84
C ILE A 151 7.71 -2.32 4.84
N GLU A 152 7.87 -2.93 3.67
CA GLU A 152 8.17 -4.35 3.57
C GLU A 152 9.61 -4.68 4.00
N HIS A 153 10.60 -4.07 3.36
CA HIS A 153 12.00 -4.49 3.47
C HIS A 153 12.76 -3.81 4.61
N LYS A 154 12.37 -2.61 5.03
CA LYS A 154 13.05 -1.91 6.13
C LYS A 154 12.34 -2.08 7.47
N ILE A 155 11.02 -2.24 7.47
CA ILE A 155 10.23 -2.37 8.69
C ILE A 155 9.84 -3.84 8.91
N LEU A 156 8.96 -4.39 8.07
CA LEU A 156 8.35 -5.69 8.31
C LEU A 156 9.39 -6.82 8.37
N ARG A 157 10.21 -6.98 7.32
CA ARG A 157 11.20 -8.06 7.24
C ARG A 157 12.31 -7.93 8.27
N LYS A 158 12.83 -6.72 8.50
CA LYS A 158 13.98 -6.50 9.40
C LYS A 158 13.60 -6.48 10.88
N LYS A 159 12.49 -5.82 11.24
CA LYS A 159 12.11 -5.63 12.65
C LYS A 159 11.43 -6.86 13.24
N TYR A 160 10.64 -7.57 12.44
CA TYR A 160 9.78 -8.64 12.96
C TYR A 160 10.25 -10.05 12.62
N SER A 161 11.08 -10.23 11.58
CA SER A 161 11.71 -11.52 11.22
C SER A 161 10.74 -12.71 11.18
N ASP A 162 9.54 -12.49 10.65
CA ASP A 162 8.45 -13.47 10.60
C ASP A 162 8.15 -13.81 9.14
N PHE A 163 8.39 -15.07 8.76
CA PHE A 163 8.23 -15.49 7.36
C PHE A 163 6.78 -15.43 6.89
N ARG A 164 5.81 -15.55 7.80
CA ARG A 164 4.37 -15.48 7.49
C ARG A 164 3.95 -14.10 6.98
N ILE A 165 4.76 -13.06 7.24
CA ILE A 165 4.53 -11.71 6.70
C ILE A 165 4.39 -11.74 5.18
N HIS A 166 5.14 -12.58 4.47
CA HIS A 166 5.06 -12.63 3.01
C HIS A 166 3.69 -13.10 2.54
N ALA A 167 3.09 -14.08 3.23
CA ALA A 167 1.69 -14.46 3.02
C ALA A 167 0.72 -13.35 3.48
N GLY A 168 1.13 -12.56 4.45
CA GLY A 168 0.39 -11.44 5.05
C GLY A 168 0.23 -10.19 4.17
N ILE A 169 1.13 -9.97 3.21
CA ILE A 169 1.13 -8.77 2.36
C ILE A 169 0.82 -9.13 0.91
N VAL A 170 0.04 -8.29 0.24
CA VAL A 170 -0.36 -8.55 -1.15
C VAL A 170 0.50 -7.77 -2.13
N CYS A 171 1.06 -8.48 -3.11
CA CYS A 171 1.71 -7.83 -4.25
C CYS A 171 0.75 -7.55 -5.42
N ALA A 172 -0.56 -7.80 -5.24
CA ALA A 172 -1.64 -7.53 -6.20
C ALA A 172 -1.39 -8.06 -7.63
N SER A 173 -0.70 -9.20 -7.73
CA SER A 173 -0.54 -10.00 -8.94
C SER A 173 -1.16 -11.39 -8.74
N LYS A 174 -1.48 -12.11 -9.83
CA LYS A 174 -2.16 -13.42 -9.77
C LYS A 174 -1.40 -14.49 -8.98
N SER A 175 -0.08 -14.34 -8.80
CA SER A 175 0.74 -15.27 -8.03
C SER A 175 0.94 -14.85 -6.56
N CYS A 176 0.27 -13.79 -6.11
CA CYS A 176 0.37 -13.28 -4.75
C CYS A 176 -0.57 -14.04 -3.80
N PRO A 177 -0.26 -14.03 -2.49
CA PRO A 177 -1.19 -14.48 -1.46
C PRO A 177 -2.54 -13.76 -1.57
N LEU A 178 -3.62 -14.49 -1.24
CA LEU A 178 -4.98 -13.95 -1.24
C LEU A 178 -5.09 -12.80 -0.23
N LEU A 179 -5.69 -11.69 -0.63
CA LEU A 179 -6.06 -10.65 0.33
C LEU A 179 -7.17 -11.19 1.25
N ARG A 180 -6.92 -11.18 2.55
CA ARG A 180 -7.97 -11.49 3.54
C ARG A 180 -9.07 -10.44 3.55
N SER A 181 -10.30 -10.87 3.86
CA SER A 181 -11.49 -10.02 3.90
C SER A 181 -11.71 -9.30 5.25
N GLU A 182 -10.69 -9.27 6.11
CA GLU A 182 -10.70 -8.52 7.38
C GLU A 182 -9.32 -7.92 7.69
N ALA A 183 -9.26 -6.86 8.50
CA ALA A 183 -8.00 -6.30 8.93
C ALA A 183 -7.27 -7.22 9.92
N PHE A 184 -5.94 -7.17 9.93
CA PHE A 184 -5.17 -7.74 11.03
C PHE A 184 -5.39 -6.95 12.31
N VAL A 185 -5.52 -7.65 13.44
CA VAL A 185 -5.64 -7.02 14.76
C VAL A 185 -4.60 -7.58 15.73
N PRO A 186 -4.05 -6.76 16.66
CA PRO A 186 -2.98 -7.20 17.55
C PRO A 186 -3.33 -8.46 18.36
N GLN A 187 -4.60 -8.60 18.76
CA GLN A 187 -5.07 -9.70 19.61
C GLN A 187 -5.16 -11.04 18.86
N ARG A 188 -5.20 -11.02 17.52
CA ARG A 188 -5.31 -12.23 16.68
C ARG A 188 -4.18 -12.36 15.66
N ILE A 189 -3.17 -11.49 15.72
CA ILE A 189 -2.17 -11.35 14.65
C ILE A 189 -1.46 -12.66 14.30
N ASP A 190 -1.08 -13.46 15.30
CA ASP A 190 -0.41 -14.75 15.06
C ASP A 190 -1.36 -15.75 14.41
N ALA A 191 -2.58 -15.91 14.94
CA ALA A 191 -3.58 -16.81 14.36
C ALA A 191 -3.97 -16.42 12.93
N GLN A 192 -4.12 -15.11 12.67
CA GLN A 192 -4.42 -14.61 11.33
C GLN A 192 -3.24 -14.83 10.36
N LEU A 193 -2.00 -14.72 10.83
CA LEU A 193 -0.81 -14.99 10.00
C LEU A 193 -0.61 -16.48 9.74
N ASP A 194 -0.93 -17.33 10.70
CA ASP A 194 -0.90 -18.79 10.54
C ASP A 194 -1.94 -19.24 9.51
N ASP A 195 -3.20 -18.81 9.65
CA ASP A 195 -4.28 -19.09 8.69
C ASP A 195 -3.92 -18.61 7.28
N GLN A 196 -3.38 -17.40 7.17
CA GLN A 196 -2.94 -16.85 5.89
C GLN A 196 -1.83 -17.69 5.24
N MET A 197 -0.89 -18.18 6.05
CA MET A 197 0.20 -19.02 5.56
C MET A 197 -0.28 -20.40 5.13
N GLU A 198 -1.21 -21.00 5.88
CA GLU A 198 -1.85 -22.27 5.50
C GLU A 198 -2.56 -22.15 4.15
N GLN A 199 -3.35 -21.08 3.96
CA GLN A 199 -4.02 -20.82 2.68
C GLN A 199 -3.04 -20.58 1.53
N PHE A 200 -1.88 -19.98 1.78
CA PHE A 200 -0.86 -19.74 0.76
C PHE A 200 -0.12 -21.02 0.32
N LEU A 201 -0.07 -22.04 1.18
CA LEU A 201 0.61 -23.30 0.92
C LEU A 201 -0.31 -24.40 0.36
N ALA A 202 -1.62 -24.22 0.43
CA ALA A 202 -2.65 -25.16 -0.05
C ALA A 202 -2.79 -25.15 -1.58
#